data_AF-A0A7J3A962-F1
#
_entry.id   AF-A0A7J3A962-F1
#
_cell.length_a   1.000
_cell.length_b   1.000
_cell.length_c   1.000
_cell.angle_alpha   90.00
_cell.angle_beta   90.00
_cell.angle_gamma   90.00
#
_symmetry.space_group_name_H-M   'P 1'
#
loop_
_entity.id
_entity.type
_entity.pdbx_description
1 polymer ?
#
loop_
_entity_poly.entity_id
_entity_poly.type
_entity_poly.pdbx_seq_one_letter_code
_entity_poly.pdbx_strand_id
1 'polypeptide(L)'
;MRVSILGGGTMGEALAKGFSTLEDIEVSVAEVVEERRRLLEKEGIRTYASSREAVKGADVVIIAVKPKDVKPLLDDVKDIVRGKLVISIAAGVTLSYLEKEGPEARVIRGTPQI
;
A
#
# COMPACT_ATOMS: atom_id res chain seq x y z
N MET A 1 4.94 6.14 -13.59
CA MET A 1 4.69 6.41 -12.16
C MET A 1 4.72 5.11 -11.38
N ARG A 2 5.28 5.08 -10.17
CA ARG A 2 5.38 3.88 -9.33
C ARG A 2 4.40 3.90 -8.17
N VAL A 3 3.53 2.91 -8.13
CA VAL A 3 2.52 2.72 -7.08
C VAL A 3 2.87 1.49 -6.25
N SER A 4 3.04 1.67 -4.95
CA SER A 4 3.27 0.56 -4.02
C SER A 4 2.10 0.38 -3.08
N ILE A 5 1.50 -0.79 -3.11
CA ILE A 5 0.34 -1.17 -2.30
C ILE A 5 0.83 -1.99 -1.11
N LEU A 6 0.52 -1.53 0.10
CA LEU A 6 0.85 -2.20 1.35
C LEU A 6 -0.35 -3.01 1.81
N GLY A 7 -0.26 -4.33 1.65
CA GLY A 7 -1.34 -5.28 1.88
C GLY A 7 -1.84 -5.90 0.58
N GLY A 8 -1.69 -7.22 0.43
CA GLY A 8 -2.11 -8.00 -0.72
C GLY A 8 -3.43 -8.73 -0.53
N GLY A 9 -4.30 -8.28 0.39
CA GLY A 9 -5.66 -8.81 0.55
C GLY A 9 -6.55 -8.53 -0.68
N THR A 10 -7.85 -8.79 -0.56
CA THR A 10 -8.83 -8.62 -1.67
C THR A 10 -8.74 -7.24 -2.34
N MET A 11 -8.74 -6.17 -1.56
CA MET A 11 -8.71 -4.81 -2.10
C MET A 11 -7.33 -4.45 -2.67
N GLY A 12 -6.25 -4.90 -2.03
CA GLY A 12 -4.89 -4.70 -2.54
C GLY A 12 -4.66 -5.38 -3.89
N GLU A 13 -5.16 -6.61 -4.05
CA GLU A 13 -5.17 -7.33 -5.32
C GLU A 13 -6.02 -6.61 -6.38
N ALA A 14 -7.25 -6.21 -6.04
CA ALA A 14 -8.14 -5.54 -6.99
C ALA A 14 -7.51 -4.25 -7.53
N LEU A 15 -6.91 -3.45 -6.64
CA LEU A 15 -6.17 -2.25 -7.04
C LEU A 15 -4.93 -2.60 -7.87
N ALA A 16 -4.15 -3.60 -7.46
CA ALA A 16 -2.97 -4.03 -8.21
C ALA A 16 -3.34 -4.46 -9.64
N LYS A 17 -4.38 -5.28 -9.79
CA LYS A 17 -4.92 -5.69 -11.10
C LYS A 17 -5.36 -4.50 -11.93
N GLY A 18 -6.10 -3.57 -11.34
CA GLY A 18 -6.54 -2.35 -12.02
C GLY A 18 -5.35 -1.52 -12.52
N PHE A 19 -4.37 -1.24 -11.66
CA PHE A 19 -3.18 -0.48 -12.04
C PHE A 19 -2.31 -1.20 -13.08
N SER A 20 -2.21 -2.53 -13.03
CA SER A 20 -1.46 -3.32 -14.02
C SER A 20 -2.01 -3.20 -15.45
N THR A 21 -3.24 -2.71 -15.63
CA THR A 21 -3.80 -2.46 -16.97
C THR A 21 -3.35 -1.15 -17.61
N LEU A 22 -2.65 -0.30 -16.85
CA LEU A 22 -2.23 1.04 -17.29
C LEU A 22 -0.75 1.02 -17.68
N GLU A 23 -0.44 1.40 -18.93
CA GLU A 23 0.92 1.29 -19.49
C GLU A 23 1.96 2.15 -18.74
N ASP A 24 1.55 3.31 -18.20
CA ASP A 24 2.45 4.25 -17.52
C ASP A 24 2.56 4.02 -16.00
N ILE A 25 2.00 2.93 -15.48
CA ILE A 25 2.00 2.62 -14.04
C ILE A 25 2.72 1.31 -13.76
N GLU A 26 3.83 1.42 -13.04
CA GLU A 26 4.49 0.29 -12.41
C GLU A 26 3.85 0.06 -11.03
N VAL A 27 3.24 -1.10 -10.81
CA VAL A 27 2.61 -1.46 -9.53
C VAL A 27 3.38 -2.55 -8.81
N SER A 28 3.46 -2.43 -7.48
CA SER A 28 3.99 -3.48 -6.60
C SER A 28 3.14 -3.66 -5.35
N VAL A 29 3.21 -4.85 -4.74
CA VAL A 29 2.44 -5.20 -3.54
C VAL A 29 3.37 -5.72 -2.44
N ALA A 30 3.32 -5.11 -1.25
CA ALA A 30 3.87 -5.72 -0.03
C ALA A 30 2.82 -6.64 0.59
N GLU A 31 3.16 -7.91 0.77
CA GLU A 31 2.29 -8.88 1.41
C GLU A 31 3.14 -9.82 2.27
N VAL A 32 2.77 -9.99 3.53
CA VAL A 32 3.57 -10.73 4.52
C VAL A 32 3.38 -12.25 4.38
N VAL A 33 2.21 -12.69 3.92
CA VAL A 33 1.89 -14.11 3.73
C VAL A 33 2.47 -14.62 2.42
N GLU A 34 3.43 -15.55 2.49
CA GLU A 34 4.12 -16.09 1.31
C GLU A 34 3.18 -16.75 0.29
N GLU A 35 2.24 -17.57 0.76
CA GLU A 35 1.26 -18.21 -0.11
C GLU A 35 0.47 -17.16 -0.90
N ARG A 36 0.09 -16.06 -0.23
CA ARG A 36 -0.64 -14.97 -0.87
C ARG A 36 0.22 -14.23 -1.90
N ARG A 37 1.50 -13.97 -1.61
CA ARG A 37 2.45 -13.42 -2.58
C ARG A 37 2.53 -14.28 -3.84
N ARG A 38 2.69 -15.60 -3.69
CA ARG A 38 2.77 -16.53 -4.83
C ARG A 38 1.51 -16.50 -5.70
N LEU A 39 0.33 -16.29 -5.12
CA LEU A 39 -0.91 -16.14 -5.90
C LEU A 39 -0.89 -14.86 -6.74
N LEU A 40 -0.49 -13.74 -6.14
CA LEU A 40 -0.38 -12.45 -6.85
C LEU A 40 0.70 -12.51 -7.96
N GLU A 41 1.84 -13.16 -7.70
CA GLU A 41 2.91 -13.32 -8.67
C GLU A 41 2.48 -14.15 -9.89
N LYS A 42 1.65 -15.18 -9.70
CA LYS A 42 1.04 -15.94 -10.80
C LYS A 42 0.13 -15.09 -11.68
N GLU A 43 -0.40 -14.00 -11.15
CA GLU A 43 -1.20 -13.01 -11.88
C GLU A 43 -0.34 -11.90 -12.51
N GLY A 44 0.99 -12.03 -12.45
CA GLY A 44 1.93 -11.06 -13.02
C GLY A 44 2.20 -9.84 -12.13
N ILE A 45 1.72 -9.84 -10.88
CA ILE A 45 1.92 -8.73 -9.94
C ILE A 45 3.29 -8.87 -9.27
N ARG A 46 4.08 -7.80 -9.28
CA ARG A 46 5.35 -7.75 -8.53
C ARG A 46 5.07 -7.67 -7.03
N THR A 47 5.63 -8.58 -6.25
CA THR A 47 5.44 -8.60 -4.79
C THR A 47 6.73 -8.47 -4.00
N TYR A 48 6.60 -8.05 -2.74
CA TYR A 48 7.67 -7.96 -1.75
C TYR A 48 7.19 -8.52 -0.41
N ALA A 49 8.08 -9.18 0.32
CA ALA A 49 7.81 -9.61 1.69
C ALA A 49 7.91 -8.45 2.69
N SER A 50 8.67 -7.41 2.37
CA SER A 50 8.89 -6.23 3.21
C SER A 50 8.16 -5.01 2.64
N SER A 51 7.40 -4.33 3.51
CA SER A 51 6.82 -3.02 3.20
C SER A 51 7.89 -1.99 2.86
N ARG A 52 9.02 -1.98 3.58
CA ARG A 52 10.16 -1.09 3.32
C ARG A 52 10.75 -1.29 1.93
N GLU A 53 10.88 -2.53 1.48
CA GLU A 53 11.36 -2.83 0.12
C GLU A 53 10.36 -2.37 -0.93
N ALA A 54 9.07 -2.64 -0.73
CA ALA A 54 8.03 -2.24 -1.69
C ALA A 54 7.93 -0.74 -1.87
N VAL A 55 8.07 0.07 -0.81
CA VAL A 55 7.97 1.54 -0.92
C VAL A 55 9.24 2.20 -1.46
N LYS A 56 10.33 1.45 -1.64
CA LYS A 56 11.60 1.97 -2.14
C LYS A 56 11.45 2.37 -3.61
N GLY A 57 11.55 3.67 -3.89
CA GLY A 57 11.34 4.22 -5.22
C GLY A 57 9.87 4.35 -5.65
N ALA A 58 8.91 4.14 -4.76
CA ALA A 58 7.49 4.44 -5.00
C ALA A 58 7.25 5.96 -5.02
N ASP A 59 6.42 6.43 -5.96
CA ASP A 59 5.91 7.80 -6.01
C ASP A 59 4.65 7.94 -5.13
N VAL A 60 3.80 6.89 -5.17
CA VAL A 60 2.55 6.78 -4.43
C VAL A 60 2.55 5.51 -3.59
N VAL A 61 2.14 5.63 -2.32
CA VAL A 61 2.01 4.51 -1.40
C VAL A 61 0.53 4.35 -1.01
N ILE A 62 -0.03 3.17 -1.22
CA ILE A 62 -1.42 2.86 -0.87
C ILE A 62 -1.46 1.91 0.32
N ILE A 63 -2.07 2.30 1.44
CA ILE A 63 -2.25 1.47 2.63
C ILE A 63 -3.55 0.69 2.49
N ALA A 64 -3.44 -0.62 2.25
CA ALA A 64 -4.52 -1.59 2.02
C ALA A 64 -4.57 -2.72 3.08
N VAL A 65 -3.92 -2.51 4.23
CA VAL A 65 -3.95 -3.45 5.36
C VAL A 65 -5.21 -3.30 6.23
N LYS A 66 -5.42 -4.24 7.17
CA LYS A 66 -6.50 -4.13 8.14
C LYS A 66 -6.23 -2.97 9.12
N PRO A 67 -7.26 -2.37 9.73
CA PRO A 67 -7.11 -1.17 10.56
C PRO A 67 -6.13 -1.36 11.73
N LYS A 68 -6.13 -2.54 12.34
CA LYS A 68 -5.21 -2.91 13.43
C LYS A 68 -3.73 -2.91 13.02
N ASP A 69 -3.45 -3.09 11.74
CA ASP A 69 -2.09 -3.22 11.21
C ASP A 69 -1.55 -1.88 10.68
N VAL A 70 -2.37 -0.82 10.64
CA VAL A 70 -1.97 0.48 10.08
C VAL A 70 -0.86 1.15 10.90
N LYS A 71 -0.97 1.20 12.22
CA LYS A 71 0.07 1.82 13.05
C LYS A 71 1.40 1.09 12.98
N PRO A 72 1.49 -0.24 13.18
CA PRO A 72 2.72 -0.98 13.00
C PRO A 72 3.35 -0.76 11.61
N LEU A 73 2.52 -0.72 10.56
CA LEU A 73 2.98 -0.44 9.20
C LEU A 73 3.55 0.97 9.05
N LEU A 74 2.84 1.99 9.55
CA LEU A 74 3.31 3.38 9.51
C LEU A 74 4.62 3.54 10.28
N ASP A 75 4.73 2.94 11.47
CA ASP A 75 5.96 2.95 12.25
C ASP A 75 7.14 2.31 11.51
N ASP A 76 6.88 1.26 10.72
CA ASP A 76 7.88 0.58 9.90
C ASP A 76 8.32 1.37 8.66
N VAL A 77 7.46 2.20 8.05
CA VAL A 77 7.79 2.86 6.76
C VAL A 77 7.90 4.39 6.83
N LYS A 78 7.61 5.02 7.97
CA LYS A 78 7.49 6.49 8.10
C LYS A 78 8.70 7.28 7.62
N ASP A 79 9.91 6.79 7.88
CA ASP A 79 11.17 7.43 7.45
C ASP A 79 11.33 7.40 5.93
N ILE A 80 10.87 6.33 5.27
CA ILE A 80 11.01 6.15 3.83
C ILE A 80 9.91 6.91 3.05
N VAL A 81 8.71 7.01 3.62
CA VAL A 81 7.56 7.60 2.92
C VAL A 81 7.35 9.09 3.20
N ARG A 82 8.25 9.73 3.97
CA ARG A 82 8.25 11.18 4.18
C ARG A 82 8.28 11.94 2.85
N GLY A 83 7.40 12.94 2.70
CA GLY A 83 7.28 13.74 1.46
C GLY A 83 6.56 13.04 0.29
N LYS A 84 6.24 11.74 0.40
CA LYS A 84 5.48 11.01 -0.63
C LYS A 84 3.98 11.22 -0.51
N LEU A 85 3.25 10.84 -1.55
CA LEU A 85 1.79 10.74 -1.49
C LEU A 85 1.41 9.40 -0.83
N VAL A 86 0.67 9.46 0.27
CA VAL A 86 0.17 8.28 0.99
C VAL A 86 -1.35 8.27 0.91
N ILE A 87 -1.91 7.21 0.35
CA ILE A 87 -3.36 7.00 0.24
C ILE A 87 -3.75 5.86 1.17
N SER A 88 -4.63 6.09 2.13
CA SER A 88 -5.15 5.03 2.98
C SER A 88 -6.55 4.62 2.58
N ILE A 89 -6.73 3.31 2.40
CA ILE A 89 -8.03 2.68 2.18
C ILE A 89 -8.49 1.79 3.35
N ALA A 90 -7.77 1.86 4.47
CA ALA A 90 -8.12 1.12 5.67
C ALA A 90 -9.44 1.64 6.28
N ALA A 91 -10.45 0.77 6.31
CA ALA A 91 -11.76 1.10 6.86
C ALA A 91 -11.67 1.53 8.34
N GLY A 92 -12.43 2.55 8.75
CA GLY A 92 -12.44 3.01 10.15
C GLY A 92 -11.20 3.78 10.63
N VAL A 93 -10.18 3.99 9.80
CA VAL A 93 -9.00 4.80 10.16
C VAL A 93 -9.21 6.26 9.76
N THR A 94 -9.19 7.19 10.70
CA THR A 94 -9.45 8.62 10.43
C THR A 94 -8.27 9.31 9.76
N LEU A 95 -8.55 10.40 9.03
CA LEU A 95 -7.48 11.25 8.48
C LEU A 95 -6.62 11.82 9.61
N SER A 96 -7.24 12.30 10.69
CA SER A 96 -6.54 12.79 11.88
C SER A 96 -5.62 11.77 12.53
N TYR A 97 -5.99 10.47 12.50
CA TYR A 97 -5.14 9.40 12.98
C TYR A 97 -3.92 9.22 12.08
N LEU A 98 -4.12 9.23 10.75
CA LEU A 98 -3.04 9.11 9.78
C LEU A 98 -2.09 10.31 9.79
N GLU A 99 -2.60 11.52 10.01
CA GLU A 99 -1.78 12.74 10.14
C GLU A 99 -0.96 12.74 11.43
N LYS A 100 -1.53 12.20 12.53
CA LYS A 100 -0.85 12.10 13.81
C LYS A 100 0.23 11.01 13.82
N GLU A 101 -0.07 9.84 13.26
CA GLU A 101 0.77 8.65 13.32
C GLU A 101 1.68 8.50 12.08
N GLY A 102 1.30 9.13 10.98
CA GLY A 102 2.04 9.10 9.72
C GLY A 102 3.19 10.11 9.69
N PRO A 103 4.13 9.95 8.74
CA PRO A 103 5.15 10.96 8.49
C PRO A 103 4.52 12.25 7.94
N GLU A 104 5.33 13.30 7.76
CA GLU A 104 4.99 14.52 6.98
C GLU A 104 4.72 14.21 5.48
N ALA A 105 3.86 13.23 5.23
CA ALA A 105 3.37 12.82 3.95
C ALA A 105 2.03 13.49 3.68
N ARG A 106 1.70 13.66 2.41
CA ARG A 106 0.37 14.12 2.00
C ARG A 106 -0.57 12.92 2.09
N VAL A 107 -1.52 12.95 3.02
CA VAL A 107 -2.43 11.84 3.27
C VAL A 107 -3.77 12.06 2.59
N ILE A 108 -4.24 11.06 1.84
CA ILE A 108 -5.60 11.00 1.30
C ILE A 108 -6.28 9.76 1.87
N ARG A 109 -7.53 9.90 2.33
CA ARG A 109 -8.37 8.77 2.75
C ARG A 109 -9.45 8.50 1.71
N GLY A 110 -9.57 7.24 1.28
CA GLY A 110 -10.70 6.77 0.48
C GLY A 110 -11.25 5.46 1.03
N THR A 111 -12.56 5.28 1.12
CA THR A 111 -13.14 4.00 1.54
C THR A 111 -13.85 3.35 0.35
N PRO A 112 -13.16 2.49 -0.42
CA PRO A 112 -13.80 1.75 -1.51
C PRO A 112 -14.82 0.75 -0.94
N GLN A 113 -15.92 0.56 -1.65
CA GLN A 113 -16.89 -0.50 -1.38
C GLN A 113 -16.60 -1.68 -2.32
N ILE A 114 -16.65 -2.90 -1.78
CA ILE A 114 -16.60 -4.16 -2.55
C ILE A 114 -18.03 -4.51 -2.95
#